data_AF-A0AAE7JU58-F1
#
_entry.id   AF-A0AAE7JU58-F1
#
_cell.length_a   1.000
_cell.length_b   1.000
_cell.length_c   1.000
_cell.angle_alpha   90.00
_cell.angle_beta   90.00
_cell.angle_gamma   90.00
#
_symmetry.space_group_name_H-M   'P 1'
#
loop_
_entity.id
_entity.type
_entity.pdbx_description
1 polymer ?
#
loop_
_entity_poly.entity_id
_entity_poly.type
_entity_poly.pdbx_seq_one_letter_code
_entity_poly.pdbx_strand_id
1 'polypeptide(L)'
;MNLYAYAPNPLTWIDPLGLANRPNNGIYKIFFEHTVNASNRYSSDAVQFKRANDALIKRLNTDAAFRRDMFNRYPELSNWMKNGSKSSSPAGFTWHHHEDLNRLVLVDRLDHKSNHALYHPTGNGGRDIWGGGDPGRKGKLDGATGKAC
;
A
#
# COMPACT_ATOMS: atom_id res chain seq x y z
N MET A 1 15.24 38.63 10.00
CA MET A 1 15.34 37.29 10.64
C MET A 1 13.98 36.65 10.59
N ASN A 2 13.82 35.61 9.77
CA ASN A 2 12.75 34.62 9.90
C ASN A 2 13.41 33.27 9.62
N LEU A 3 13.74 32.57 10.71
CA LEU A 3 14.38 31.27 10.76
C LEU A 3 13.28 30.22 10.89
N TYR A 4 12.76 29.76 9.76
CA TYR A 4 12.08 28.47 9.68
C TYR A 4 12.62 27.74 8.44
N ALA A 5 13.90 27.36 8.54
CA ALA A 5 14.43 26.30 7.70
C ALA A 5 13.78 24.99 8.18
N TYR A 6 12.87 24.43 7.38
CA TYR A 6 12.63 22.99 7.48
C TYR A 6 13.93 22.31 7.09
N ALA A 7 14.53 21.59 8.05
CA ALA A 7 15.75 20.85 7.85
C ALA A 7 15.58 19.90 6.66
N PRO A 8 16.46 19.94 5.63
CA PRO A 8 16.55 18.81 4.72
C PRO A 8 17.08 17.65 5.57
N ASN A 9 16.24 16.67 5.88
CA ASN A 9 16.74 15.40 6.42
C ASN A 9 17.33 14.62 5.23
N PRO A 10 18.65 14.61 5.00
CA PRO A 10 19.25 13.91 3.90
C PRO A 10 19.59 12.51 4.41
N LEU A 11 18.56 11.71 4.70
CA LEU A 11 18.72 10.26 4.68
C LEU A 11 18.80 9.84 3.21
N THR A 12 19.85 10.29 2.52
CA THR A 12 20.18 9.83 1.18
C THR A 12 20.61 8.38 1.32
N TRP A 13 19.64 7.49 1.29
CA TRP A 13 19.88 6.08 1.06
C TRP A 13 20.48 5.96 -0.33
N ILE A 14 21.76 5.61 -0.37
CA ILE A 14 22.48 5.27 -1.60
C ILE A 14 21.97 3.88 -1.99
N ASP A 15 21.41 3.73 -3.19
CA ASP A 15 21.07 2.43 -3.77
C ASP A 15 22.34 1.79 -4.33
N PRO A 16 23.03 0.91 -3.57
CA PRO A 16 24.35 0.42 -3.97
C PRO A 16 24.25 -0.59 -5.11
N LEU A 17 23.04 -1.10 -5.37
CA LEU A 17 22.74 -2.11 -6.38
C LEU A 17 22.07 -1.52 -7.63
N GLY A 18 21.69 -0.23 -7.59
CA GLY A 18 21.01 0.44 -8.71
C GLY A 18 19.69 -0.22 -9.11
N LEU A 19 18.96 -0.80 -8.15
CA LEU A 19 17.68 -1.47 -8.39
C LEU A 19 16.51 -0.48 -8.55
N ALA A 20 16.66 0.73 -8.01
CA ALA A 20 15.75 1.83 -8.17
C ALA A 20 15.86 2.42 -9.58
N ASN A 21 14.72 2.57 -10.21
CA ASN A 21 14.57 3.07 -11.58
C ASN A 21 14.12 4.53 -11.61
N ARG A 22 13.94 5.19 -10.46
CA ARG A 22 13.70 6.65 -10.36
C ARG A 22 14.13 7.23 -9.00
N PRO A 23 14.36 8.55 -8.90
CA PRO A 23 14.76 9.18 -7.64
C PRO A 23 13.67 9.12 -6.56
N ASN A 24 14.09 9.08 -5.30
CA ASN A 24 13.19 9.19 -4.16
C ASN A 24 12.76 10.66 -3.94
N ASN A 25 11.63 11.04 -4.53
CA ASN A 25 11.03 12.37 -4.39
C ASN A 25 9.71 12.35 -3.58
N GLY A 26 9.38 11.23 -2.95
CA GLY A 26 8.11 11.01 -2.24
C GLY A 26 6.87 10.91 -3.13
N ILE A 27 7.01 10.89 -4.46
CA ILE A 27 5.90 10.84 -5.40
C ILE A 27 5.81 9.47 -6.07
N TYR A 28 4.71 8.77 -5.83
CA TYR A 28 4.36 7.54 -6.53
C TYR A 28 2.87 7.51 -6.89
N LYS A 29 2.51 6.63 -7.82
CA LYS A 29 1.13 6.53 -8.30
C LYS A 29 0.31 5.62 -7.40
N ILE A 30 -0.75 6.19 -6.83
CA ILE A 30 -1.80 5.46 -6.12
C ILE A 30 -2.97 5.28 -7.08
N PHE A 31 -3.39 4.03 -7.31
CA PHE A 31 -4.50 3.71 -8.19
C PHE A 31 -5.84 3.65 -7.47
N PHE A 32 -5.82 3.25 -6.20
CA PHE A 32 -6.99 3.20 -5.34
C PHE A 32 -6.57 3.29 -3.89
N GLU A 33 -7.41 3.87 -3.05
CA GLU A 33 -7.15 4.01 -1.62
C GLU A 33 -8.32 3.42 -0.82
N HIS A 34 -7.99 2.75 0.28
CA HIS A 34 -8.94 2.21 1.23
C HIS A 34 -8.53 2.59 2.66
N THR A 35 -9.44 3.24 3.38
CA THR A 35 -9.28 3.48 4.81
C THR A 35 -9.63 2.21 5.59
N VAL A 36 -8.64 1.64 6.28
CA VAL A 36 -8.81 0.50 7.18
C VAL A 36 -9.57 0.97 8.42
N ASN A 37 -10.68 0.33 8.76
CA ASN A 37 -11.34 0.62 10.03
C ASN A 37 -10.39 0.33 11.20
N ALA A 38 -10.30 1.24 12.17
CA ALA A 38 -9.43 1.10 13.34
C ALA A 38 -9.60 -0.24 14.07
N SER A 39 -10.83 -0.78 14.14
CA SER A 39 -11.12 -2.08 14.76
C SER A 39 -10.50 -3.27 14.01
N ASN A 40 -10.05 -3.08 12.77
CA ASN A 40 -9.39 -4.08 11.93
C ASN A 40 -7.91 -3.77 11.69
N ARG A 41 -7.34 -2.74 12.34
CA ARG A 41 -5.96 -2.28 12.10
C ARG A 41 -4.91 -3.39 12.26
N TYR A 42 -5.14 -4.26 13.23
CA TYR A 42 -4.21 -5.34 13.57
C TYR A 42 -4.59 -6.69 12.96
N SER A 43 -5.79 -6.80 12.36
CA SER A 43 -6.23 -8.01 11.66
C SER A 43 -5.32 -8.33 10.47
N SER A 44 -5.25 -9.60 10.09
CA SER A 44 -4.36 -10.10 9.02
C SER A 44 -4.40 -9.30 7.72
N ASP A 45 -3.30 -9.36 6.98
CA ASP A 45 -3.22 -8.78 5.63
C ASP A 45 -4.35 -9.33 4.77
N ALA A 46 -4.65 -10.63 4.89
CA ALA A 46 -5.77 -11.26 4.20
C ALA A 46 -7.13 -10.60 4.51
N VAL A 47 -7.40 -10.28 5.79
CA VAL A 47 -8.65 -9.64 6.22
C VAL A 47 -8.74 -8.19 5.70
N GLN A 48 -7.64 -7.44 5.79
CA GLN A 48 -7.59 -6.05 5.33
C GLN A 48 -7.70 -5.97 3.81
N PHE A 49 -6.94 -6.81 3.10
CA PHE A 49 -6.96 -6.86 1.64
C PHE A 49 -8.32 -7.30 1.12
N LYS A 50 -9.02 -8.19 1.82
CA LYS A 50 -10.40 -8.53 1.45
C LYS A 50 -11.32 -7.32 1.45
N ARG A 51 -11.28 -6.50 2.49
CA ARG A 51 -12.15 -5.30 2.59
C ARG A 51 -11.79 -4.26 1.54
N ALA A 52 -10.49 -4.05 1.32
CA ALA A 52 -9.99 -3.16 0.30
C ALA A 52 -10.36 -3.64 -1.12
N ASN A 53 -10.28 -4.95 -1.37
CA ASN A 53 -10.69 -5.56 -2.64
C ASN A 53 -12.20 -5.50 -2.86
N ASP A 54 -13.02 -5.70 -1.82
CA ASP A 54 -14.47 -5.54 -1.92
C ASP A 54 -14.82 -4.08 -2.32
N ALA A 55 -14.12 -3.09 -1.76
CA ALA A 55 -14.27 -1.67 -2.12
C ALA A 55 -13.78 -1.36 -3.55
N LEU A 56 -12.61 -1.90 -3.94
CA LEU A 56 -12.07 -1.76 -5.29
C LEU A 56 -13.02 -2.35 -6.35
N ILE A 57 -13.53 -3.56 -6.11
CA ILE A 57 -14.48 -4.23 -7.00
C ILE A 57 -15.76 -3.41 -7.12
N LYS A 58 -16.28 -2.89 -6.01
CA LYS A 58 -17.43 -1.98 -6.04
C LYS A 58 -17.14 -0.80 -6.97
N ARG A 59 -15.99 -0.13 -6.82
CA ARG A 59 -15.60 1.01 -7.66
C ARG A 59 -15.47 0.63 -9.14
N LEU A 60 -14.83 -0.50 -9.45
CA LEU A 60 -14.69 -1.03 -10.82
C LEU A 60 -16.05 -1.33 -11.46
N ASN A 61 -17.05 -1.76 -10.69
CA ASN A 61 -18.38 -2.04 -11.19
C ASN A 61 -19.25 -0.78 -11.35
N THR A 62 -19.04 0.23 -10.51
CA THR A 62 -19.88 1.44 -10.50
C THR A 62 -19.33 2.61 -11.31
N ASP A 63 -18.06 2.57 -11.73
CA ASP A 63 -17.45 3.64 -12.51
C ASP A 63 -16.76 3.10 -13.77
N ALA A 64 -17.41 3.32 -14.91
CA ALA A 64 -16.93 2.84 -16.19
C ALA A 64 -15.62 3.51 -16.64
N ALA A 65 -15.39 4.78 -16.29
CA ALA A 65 -14.16 5.48 -16.66
C ALA A 65 -12.96 4.94 -15.88
N PHE A 66 -13.13 4.77 -14.56
CA PHE A 66 -12.13 4.13 -13.70
C PHE A 66 -11.85 2.69 -14.13
N ARG A 67 -12.89 1.90 -14.42
CA ARG A 67 -12.75 0.53 -14.91
C ARG A 67 -11.94 0.46 -16.20
N ARG A 68 -12.25 1.34 -17.16
CA ARG A 68 -11.56 1.41 -18.45
C ARG A 68 -10.08 1.80 -18.26
N ASP A 69 -9.78 2.80 -17.43
CA ASP A 69 -8.40 3.18 -17.14
C ASP A 69 -7.61 2.01 -16.52
N MET A 70 -8.17 1.38 -15.48
CA MET A 70 -7.50 0.28 -14.79
C MET A 70 -7.26 -0.93 -15.69
N PHE A 71 -8.25 -1.34 -16.49
CA PHE A 71 -8.10 -2.49 -17.40
C PHE A 71 -7.20 -2.21 -18.59
N ASN A 72 -7.13 -0.97 -19.08
CA ASN A 72 -6.21 -0.61 -20.15
C ASN A 72 -4.75 -0.66 -19.67
N ARG A 73 -4.51 -0.28 -18.41
CA ARG A 73 -3.16 -0.31 -17.82
C ARG A 73 -2.76 -1.71 -17.34
N TYR A 74 -3.72 -2.46 -16.79
CA TYR A 74 -3.52 -3.79 -16.20
C TYR A 74 -4.59 -4.77 -16.69
N PRO A 75 -4.47 -5.31 -17.91
CA PRO A 75 -5.45 -6.23 -18.48
C PRO A 75 -5.71 -7.48 -17.62
N GLU A 76 -4.71 -7.95 -16.89
CA GLU A 76 -4.78 -9.08 -15.96
C GLU A 76 -5.74 -8.86 -14.78
N LEU A 77 -6.03 -7.59 -14.44
CA LEU A 77 -7.00 -7.25 -13.40
C LEU A 77 -8.39 -7.77 -13.74
N SER A 78 -8.74 -7.83 -15.02
CA SER A 78 -10.02 -8.37 -15.49
C SER A 78 -10.17 -9.86 -15.19
N ASN A 79 -9.09 -10.64 -15.31
CA ASN A 79 -9.06 -12.06 -14.94
C ASN A 79 -9.05 -12.24 -13.42
N TRP A 80 -8.28 -11.42 -12.71
CA TRP A 80 -8.30 -11.41 -11.24
C TRP A 80 -9.69 -11.11 -10.69
N MET A 81 -10.46 -10.21 -11.33
CA MET A 81 -11.83 -9.91 -10.91
C MET A 81 -12.72 -11.16 -10.91
N LYS A 82 -12.58 -12.05 -11.90
CA LYS A 82 -13.37 -13.27 -12.04
C LYS A 82 -12.90 -14.37 -11.09
N ASN A 83 -11.60 -14.64 -11.08
CA ASN A 83 -11.05 -15.89 -10.52
C ASN A 83 -9.98 -15.67 -9.43
N GLY A 84 -9.54 -14.43 -9.23
CA GLY A 84 -8.48 -14.11 -8.28
C GLY A 84 -8.95 -14.12 -6.84
N SER A 85 -8.05 -14.53 -5.93
CA SER A 85 -8.28 -14.46 -4.49
C SER A 85 -8.60 -13.03 -4.07
N LYS A 86 -9.70 -12.88 -3.34
CA LYS A 86 -10.10 -11.58 -2.78
C LYS A 86 -9.37 -11.26 -1.48
N SER A 87 -8.62 -12.20 -0.93
CA SER A 87 -7.83 -11.98 0.29
C SER A 87 -6.34 -11.72 0.00
N SER A 88 -5.96 -11.49 -1.27
CA SER A 88 -4.61 -11.11 -1.68
C SER A 88 -4.63 -9.85 -2.53
N SER A 89 -3.48 -9.23 -2.75
CA SER A 89 -3.35 -8.14 -3.73
C SER A 89 -3.85 -8.58 -5.12
N PRO A 90 -4.51 -7.70 -5.88
CA PRO A 90 -4.84 -7.94 -7.28
C PRO A 90 -3.60 -8.25 -8.13
N ALA A 91 -3.80 -8.99 -9.22
CA ALA A 91 -2.73 -9.25 -10.20
C ALA A 91 -2.17 -7.93 -10.75
N GLY A 92 -0.85 -7.81 -10.84
CA GLY A 92 -0.16 -6.58 -11.26
C GLY A 92 0.08 -5.56 -10.14
N PHE A 93 -0.59 -5.71 -8.98
CA PHE A 93 -0.58 -4.72 -7.92
C PHE A 93 -0.02 -5.24 -6.60
N THR A 94 0.29 -4.29 -5.72
CA THR A 94 0.56 -4.48 -4.30
C THR A 94 -0.42 -3.62 -3.49
N TRP A 95 -1.06 -4.21 -2.48
CA TRP A 95 -1.64 -3.43 -1.38
C TRP A 95 -0.51 -2.98 -0.46
N HIS A 96 -0.21 -1.69 -0.49
CA HIS A 96 0.83 -1.06 0.30
C HIS A 96 0.22 -0.41 1.54
N HIS A 97 0.60 -0.91 2.72
CA HIS A 97 0.31 -0.25 3.99
C HIS A 97 1.15 1.04 4.06
N HIS A 98 0.49 2.19 3.89
CA HIS A 98 1.10 3.52 3.86
C HIS A 98 1.62 3.93 5.26
N GLU A 99 2.60 4.84 5.35
CA GLU A 99 3.06 5.40 6.62
C GLU A 99 1.92 6.03 7.45
N ASP A 100 1.06 6.84 6.83
CA ASP A 100 -0.20 7.30 7.43
C ASP A 100 -1.06 6.17 8.01
N LEU A 101 -1.53 6.35 9.25
CA LEU A 101 -2.33 5.37 9.95
C LEU A 101 -3.58 4.98 9.17
N ASN A 102 -3.82 3.66 9.11
CA ASN A 102 -5.01 3.05 8.51
C ASN A 102 -5.17 3.27 6.99
N ARG A 103 -4.15 3.76 6.31
CA ARG A 103 -4.25 4.09 4.90
C ARG A 103 -3.65 2.97 4.04
N LEU A 104 -4.51 2.22 3.37
CA LEU A 104 -4.10 1.11 2.50
C LEU A 104 -4.25 1.52 1.04
N VAL A 105 -3.15 1.58 0.30
CA VAL A 105 -3.14 2.09 -1.08
C VAL A 105 -2.75 0.99 -2.07
N LEU A 106 -3.41 0.98 -3.22
CA LEU A 106 -3.14 0.07 -4.33
C LEU A 106 -2.11 0.72 -5.26
N VAL A 107 -0.96 0.09 -5.40
CA VAL A 107 0.19 0.61 -6.16
C VAL A 107 0.69 -0.45 -7.13
N ASP A 108 1.42 -0.03 -8.17
CA ASP A 108 2.03 -0.95 -9.13
C ASP A 108 3.07 -1.84 -8.43
N ARG A 109 3.00 -3.15 -8.67
CA ARG A 109 3.87 -4.11 -7.98
C ARG A 109 5.34 -3.98 -8.36
N LEU A 110 5.64 -3.74 -9.64
CA LEU A 110 7.01 -3.67 -10.13
C LEU A 110 7.67 -2.36 -9.69
N ASP A 111 6.94 -1.25 -9.79
CA ASP A 111 7.38 0.05 -9.30
C ASP A 111 7.58 0.05 -7.78
N HIS A 112 6.67 -0.56 -7.01
CA HIS A 112 6.83 -0.75 -5.57
C HIS A 112 8.07 -1.57 -5.22
N LYS A 113 8.33 -2.64 -5.97
CA LYS A 113 9.51 -3.50 -5.78
C LYS A 113 10.82 -2.79 -6.10
N SER A 114 10.90 -2.11 -7.24
CA SER A 114 12.12 -1.45 -7.70
C SER A 114 12.42 -0.18 -6.90
N ASN A 115 11.40 0.58 -6.50
CA ASN A 115 11.58 1.86 -5.79
C ASN A 115 11.26 1.76 -4.31
N HIS A 116 11.67 0.69 -3.62
CA HIS A 116 11.27 0.41 -2.24
C HIS A 116 11.46 1.61 -1.28
N ALA A 117 12.57 2.33 -1.37
CA ALA A 117 12.86 3.49 -0.52
C ALA A 117 11.90 4.69 -0.74
N LEU A 118 11.32 4.82 -1.93
CA LEU A 118 10.30 5.83 -2.24
C LEU A 118 9.00 5.55 -1.51
N TYR A 119 8.64 4.28 -1.38
CA TYR A 119 7.43 3.82 -0.72
C TYR A 119 7.61 3.62 0.79
N HIS A 120 8.85 3.45 1.25
CA HIS A 120 9.18 3.21 2.65
C HIS A 120 10.30 4.17 3.10
N PRO A 121 10.05 5.49 3.15
CA PRO A 121 11.09 6.50 3.37
C PRO A 121 11.72 6.42 4.77
N THR A 122 11.01 5.84 5.74
CA THR A 122 11.53 5.61 7.11
C THR A 122 12.28 4.29 7.24
N GLY A 123 12.36 3.47 6.18
CA GLY A 123 12.85 2.10 6.20
C GLY A 123 11.85 1.08 6.76
N ASN A 124 10.79 1.52 7.43
CA ASN A 124 9.74 0.67 7.98
C ASN A 124 8.50 0.65 7.07
N GLY A 125 7.80 -0.48 7.02
CA GLY A 125 6.49 -0.57 6.38
C GLY A 125 5.39 0.03 7.24
N GLY A 126 4.33 0.56 6.63
CA GLY A 126 3.16 1.06 7.36
C GLY A 126 2.59 0.03 8.32
N ARG A 127 2.70 -1.25 7.99
CA ARG A 127 2.27 -2.33 8.89
C ARG A 127 3.00 -2.33 10.24
N ASP A 128 4.30 -2.09 10.24
CA ASP A 128 5.12 -1.99 11.46
C ASP A 128 4.82 -0.68 12.19
N ILE A 129 4.72 0.42 11.44
CA ILE A 129 4.39 1.76 11.96
C ILE A 129 3.04 1.74 12.69
N TRP A 130 2.04 1.04 12.14
CA TRP A 130 0.70 0.97 12.73
C TRP A 130 0.62 0.05 13.95
N GLY A 131 1.71 -0.63 14.33
CA GLY A 131 1.79 -1.52 15.48
C GLY A 131 1.32 -2.96 15.24
N GLY A 132 1.01 -3.33 13.99
CA GLY A 132 0.62 -4.69 13.62
C GLY A 132 1.82 -5.60 13.33
N GLY A 133 2.81 -5.09 12.59
CA GLY A 133 4.00 -5.81 12.14
C GLY A 133 3.76 -7.21 11.60
N ASP A 134 4.78 -8.06 11.64
CA ASP A 134 4.72 -9.47 11.22
C ASP A 134 3.62 -10.30 11.92
N PRO A 135 3.39 -10.18 13.25
CA PRO A 135 2.31 -10.90 13.93
C PRO A 135 0.95 -10.53 13.34
N GLY A 136 0.71 -9.24 13.11
CA GLY A 136 -0.47 -8.74 12.46
C GLY A 136 -0.58 -9.31 11.05
N ARG A 137 0.47 -9.27 10.21
CA ARG A 137 0.40 -9.80 8.83
C ARG A 137 -0.09 -11.24 8.79
N LYS A 138 0.42 -12.06 9.72
CA LYS A 138 0.14 -13.50 9.86
C LYS A 138 -1.17 -13.81 10.59
N GLY A 139 -1.93 -12.81 11.03
CA GLY A 139 -3.19 -13.01 11.75
C GLY A 139 -3.02 -13.55 13.17
N LYS A 140 -1.85 -13.32 13.78
CA LYS A 140 -1.59 -13.65 15.18
C LYS A 140 -2.08 -12.57 16.15
N LEU A 141 -2.48 -11.42 15.61
CA LEU A 141 -3.15 -10.35 16.33
C LEU A 141 -4.62 -10.29 15.92
N ASP A 142 -5.45 -9.84 16.84
CA ASP A 142 -6.81 -9.40 16.58
C ASP A 142 -6.90 -7.87 16.71
N GLY A 143 -8.08 -7.32 16.41
CA GLY A 143 -8.34 -5.89 16.51
C GLY A 143 -8.07 -5.26 17.89
N ALA A 144 -7.88 -6.04 18.96
CA ALA A 144 -7.69 -5.60 20.33
C ALA A 144 -6.27 -5.84 20.88
N THR A 145 -5.44 -6.66 20.23
CA THR A 145 -4.15 -7.15 20.78
C THR A 145 -2.91 -6.58 20.10
N GLY A 146 -3.06 -5.57 19.23
CA GLY A 146 -1.92 -4.91 18.61
C GLY A 146 -1.12 -4.02 19.55
N LYS A 147 0.14 -3.72 19.18
CA LYS A 147 0.94 -2.71 19.89
C LYS A 147 0.33 -1.33 19.59
N ALA A 148 0.13 -0.53 20.64
CA ALA A 148 -0.27 0.87 20.44
C ALA A 148 0.78 1.58 19.56
N CYS A 149 0.28 2.27 18.53
CA CYS A 149 1.08 3.08 17.61
C CYS A 149 1.28 4.49 18.16
#